data_AF-A0A3E1E286-F1
#
_entry.id   AF-A0A3E1E286-F1
#
_cell.length_a   1.000
_cell.length_b   1.000
_cell.length_c   1.000
_cell.angle_alpha   90.00
_cell.angle_beta   90.00
_cell.angle_gamma   90.00
#
_symmetry.space_group_name_H-M   'P 1'
#
loop_
_entity.id
_entity.type
_entity.pdbx_description
1 polymer ?
#
loop_
_entity_poly.entity_id
_entity_poly.type
_entity_poly.pdbx_seq_one_letter_code
_entity_poly.pdbx_strand_id
1 'polypeptide(L)'
;MKTSFKLLTLLSLTALAAAPLLRAEQASPAPPAAPAGAHQRPPRGDRLKMLAEKLSLTEAQKTQIKPILEKAAQEGMALRDDAALSKEDKRDKMMAIRKTSHDQIRALLTPDQQKTFEAMPPPERGHRGPPHGDDAPPPKA
;
A
#
# COMPACT_ATOMS: atom_id res chain seq x y z
N MET A 1 -6.58 -33.93 -21.84
CA MET A 1 -6.01 -35.27 -21.58
C MET A 1 -4.52 -35.24 -21.89
N LYS A 2 -3.66 -35.43 -20.89
CA LYS A 2 -2.42 -36.22 -20.94
C LYS A 2 -1.75 -36.18 -19.55
N THR A 3 -2.09 -37.24 -18.83
CA THR A 3 -1.56 -37.83 -17.60
C THR A 3 -0.02 -37.85 -17.54
N SER A 4 0.59 -37.43 -16.42
CA SER A 4 1.05 -38.26 -15.26
C SER A 4 2.46 -38.85 -15.44
N PHE A 5 3.32 -38.78 -14.42
CA PHE A 5 3.87 -39.95 -13.69
C PHE A 5 4.89 -39.56 -12.58
N LYS A 6 4.85 -40.33 -11.48
CA LYS A 6 5.61 -40.24 -10.22
C LYS A 6 6.98 -40.97 -10.31
N LEU A 7 7.93 -40.68 -9.39
CA LEU A 7 8.74 -41.66 -8.60
C LEU A 7 9.81 -40.91 -7.76
N LEU A 8 9.75 -40.95 -6.42
CA LEU A 8 10.50 -41.81 -5.48
C LEU A 8 12.01 -41.51 -5.29
N THR A 9 12.26 -40.89 -4.12
CA THR A 9 13.36 -41.10 -3.13
C THR A 9 14.62 -41.87 -3.52
N LEU A 10 15.78 -41.31 -3.16
CA LEU A 10 16.91 -42.09 -2.68
C LEU A 10 17.68 -41.33 -1.57
N LEU A 11 17.68 -41.96 -0.41
CA LEU A 11 18.47 -41.66 0.78
C LEU A 11 19.90 -42.16 0.52
N SER A 12 20.93 -41.35 0.76
CA SER A 12 22.26 -41.90 1.02
C SER A 12 22.92 -41.17 2.19
N LEU A 13 23.39 -41.99 3.12
CA LEU A 13 24.03 -41.66 4.38
C LEU A 13 25.40 -42.33 4.37
N THR A 14 26.49 -41.57 4.54
CA THR A 14 27.85 -41.97 4.97
C THR A 14 28.81 -40.77 4.78
N ALA A 15 29.91 -40.53 5.50
CA ALA A 15 30.39 -40.84 6.85
C ALA A 15 31.67 -39.98 7.11
N LEU A 16 31.77 -39.42 8.32
CA LEU A 16 32.92 -39.12 9.21
C LEU A 16 34.36 -38.73 8.71
N ALA A 17 34.73 -37.48 9.09
CA ALA A 17 35.98 -36.91 9.68
C ALA A 17 37.38 -36.92 8.99
N ALA A 18 37.98 -35.72 8.86
CA ALA A 18 39.28 -35.31 9.45
C ALA A 18 39.64 -33.84 9.10
N ALA A 19 39.98 -33.02 10.11
CA ALA A 19 40.65 -31.70 10.01
C ALA A 19 42.16 -31.89 10.30
N PRO A 20 43.11 -30.94 10.09
CA PRO A 20 42.96 -29.47 10.06
C PRO A 20 43.86 -28.72 9.04
N LEU A 21 43.64 -27.39 8.90
CA LEU A 21 44.65 -26.31 8.78
C LEU A 21 44.06 -25.10 8.04
N LEU A 22 43.97 -23.99 8.77
CA LEU A 22 44.00 -22.59 8.32
C LEU A 22 43.14 -22.25 7.08
N ARG A 23 41.90 -21.83 7.34
CA ARG A 23 41.28 -20.81 6.49
C ARG A 23 40.69 -19.73 7.37
N ALA A 24 41.10 -18.50 7.07
CA ALA A 24 40.75 -17.27 7.72
C ALA A 24 39.31 -17.27 8.23
N GLU A 25 39.14 -16.79 9.47
CA GLU A 25 37.89 -16.30 10.03
C GLU A 25 37.34 -15.26 9.05
N GLN A 26 36.58 -15.77 8.06
CA GLN A 26 35.91 -14.96 7.08
C GLN A 26 34.69 -14.45 7.83
N ALA A 27 34.92 -13.35 8.57
CA ALA A 27 33.89 -12.56 9.19
C ALA A 27 32.71 -12.49 8.22
N SER A 28 31.63 -13.17 8.58
CA SER A 28 30.40 -13.11 7.81
C SER A 28 30.01 -11.64 7.77
N PRO A 29 29.81 -11.02 6.59
CA PRO A 29 29.18 -9.71 6.58
C PRO A 29 27.81 -9.92 7.18
N ALA A 30 27.61 -9.38 8.39
CA ALA A 30 26.29 -9.27 8.97
C ALA A 30 25.37 -8.67 7.89
N PRO A 31 24.17 -9.21 7.66
CA PRO A 31 23.24 -8.60 6.71
C PRO A 31 23.09 -7.13 7.12
N PRO A 32 23.15 -6.17 6.17
CA PRO A 32 23.01 -4.78 6.51
C PRO A 32 21.71 -4.61 7.29
N ALA A 33 21.81 -4.04 8.48
CA ALA A 33 20.66 -3.72 9.32
C ALA A 33 19.66 -2.97 8.45
N ALA A 34 18.50 -3.60 8.19
CA ALA A 34 17.43 -2.95 7.45
C ALA A 34 17.09 -1.64 8.18
N PRO A 35 16.91 -0.52 7.46
CA PRO A 35 16.62 0.75 8.11
C PRO A 35 15.36 0.61 8.97
N ALA A 36 15.55 0.72 10.29
CA ALA A 36 14.49 0.85 11.26
C ALA A 36 13.75 2.15 10.94
N GLY A 37 12.60 2.05 10.29
CA GLY A 37 11.86 3.24 9.85
C GLY A 37 10.84 3.04 8.74
N ALA A 38 10.70 1.84 8.18
CA ALA A 38 9.53 1.52 7.37
C ALA A 38 8.30 1.45 8.29
N HIS A 39 7.73 2.61 8.64
CA HIS A 39 6.31 2.69 8.99
C HIS A 39 5.57 2.07 7.81
N GLN A 40 5.26 0.79 7.94
CA GLN A 40 4.40 0.06 7.04
C GLN A 40 3.06 0.76 7.12
N ARG A 41 2.88 1.78 6.27
CA ARG A 41 1.56 2.31 5.97
C ARG A 41 0.73 1.07 5.69
N PRO A 42 -0.41 0.88 6.38
CA PRO A 42 -1.24 -0.27 6.11
C PRO A 42 -1.41 -0.34 4.59
N PRO A 43 -1.30 -1.54 3.99
CA PRO A 43 -1.54 -1.71 2.55
C PRO A 43 -2.81 -0.94 2.27
N ARG A 44 -2.86 -0.11 1.22
CA ARG A 44 -4.03 0.74 0.91
C ARG A 44 -5.26 -0.15 0.88
N GLY A 45 -5.86 -0.30 2.06
CA GLY A 45 -6.75 -1.39 2.37
C GLY A 45 -7.97 -1.15 1.54
N ASP A 46 -8.47 -2.21 0.92
CA ASP A 46 -9.63 -2.16 0.04
C ASP A 46 -10.65 -1.15 0.57
N ARG A 47 -10.74 0.02 -0.09
CA ARG A 47 -11.54 1.15 0.39
C ARG A 47 -13.00 0.73 0.52
N LEU A 48 -13.43 -0.24 -0.29
CA LEU A 48 -14.73 -0.87 -0.20
C LEU A 48 -14.90 -1.60 1.13
N LYS A 49 -13.91 -2.38 1.57
CA LYS A 49 -13.94 -3.09 2.86
C LYS A 49 -14.07 -2.11 4.03
N MET A 50 -13.29 -1.04 4.04
CA MET A 50 -13.37 -0.01 5.09
C MET A 50 -14.77 0.64 5.13
N LEU A 51 -15.32 1.01 3.97
CA LEU A 51 -16.67 1.59 3.89
C LEU A 51 -17.74 0.57 4.30
N ALA A 52 -17.59 -0.69 3.88
CA ALA A 52 -18.48 -1.78 4.24
C ALA A 52 -18.57 -1.98 5.75
N GLU A 53 -17.44 -2.00 6.45
CA GLU A 53 -17.38 -2.15 7.89
C GLU A 53 -17.95 -0.92 8.60
N LYS A 54 -17.53 0.29 8.22
CA LYS A 54 -17.94 1.52 8.92
C LYS A 54 -19.39 1.91 8.69
N LEU A 55 -19.95 1.61 7.52
CA LEU A 55 -21.31 1.98 7.15
C LEU A 55 -22.28 0.80 7.21
N SER A 56 -21.80 -0.41 7.56
CA SER A 56 -22.59 -1.64 7.50
C SER A 56 -23.28 -1.81 6.14
N LEU A 57 -22.51 -1.69 5.05
CA LEU A 57 -23.05 -1.73 3.69
C LEU A 57 -23.67 -3.09 3.37
N THR A 58 -24.81 -3.07 2.68
CA THR A 58 -25.42 -4.29 2.10
C THR A 58 -24.62 -4.79 0.90
N GLU A 59 -24.79 -6.06 0.52
CA GLU A 59 -24.14 -6.62 -0.68
C GLU A 59 -24.51 -5.87 -1.97
N ALA A 60 -25.76 -5.40 -2.07
CA ALA A 60 -26.22 -4.57 -3.18
C ALA A 60 -25.45 -3.24 -3.25
N GLN A 61 -25.32 -2.54 -2.11
CA GLN A 61 -24.54 -1.29 -2.03
C GLN A 61 -23.06 -1.53 -2.34
N LYS A 62 -22.45 -2.61 -1.83
CA LYS A 62 -21.06 -2.96 -2.15
C LYS A 62 -20.84 -3.15 -3.65
N THR A 63 -21.76 -3.88 -4.30
CA THR A 63 -21.73 -4.15 -5.75
C THR A 63 -21.80 -2.86 -6.56
N GLN A 64 -22.60 -1.88 -6.13
CA GLN A 64 -22.71 -0.58 -6.80
C GLN A 64 -21.53 0.36 -6.50
N ILE A 65 -20.98 0.31 -5.28
CA ILE A 65 -19.87 1.18 -4.84
C ILE A 65 -18.53 0.74 -5.44
N LYS A 66 -18.31 -0.57 -5.60
CA LYS A 66 -17.06 -1.13 -6.14
C LYS A 66 -16.60 -0.47 -7.45
N PRO A 67 -17.40 -0.42 -8.53
CA PRO A 67 -16.96 0.20 -9.79
C PRO A 67 -16.68 1.70 -9.66
N ILE A 68 -17.36 2.42 -8.76
CA ILE A 68 -17.08 3.85 -8.49
C ILE A 68 -15.66 4.00 -7.93
N LEU A 69 -15.29 3.16 -6.97
CA LEU A 69 -13.96 3.17 -6.35
C LEU A 69 -12.86 2.74 -7.32
N GLU A 70 -13.12 1.71 -8.14
CA GLU A 70 -12.18 1.23 -9.17
C GLU A 70 -11.92 2.29 -10.22
N LYS A 71 -12.98 2.94 -10.75
CA LYS A 71 -12.85 4.05 -11.71
C LYS A 71 -12.04 5.20 -11.11
N ALA A 72 -12.35 5.61 -9.88
CA ALA A 72 -11.62 6.69 -9.21
C ALA A 72 -10.13 6.35 -9.01
N ALA A 73 -9.82 5.09 -8.72
CA ALA A 73 -8.45 4.63 -8.59
C ALA A 73 -7.72 4.67 -9.94
N GLN A 74 -8.35 4.21 -11.02
CA GLN A 74 -7.79 4.24 -12.37
C GLN A 74 -7.53 5.67 -12.86
N GLU A 75 -8.51 6.56 -12.74
CA GLU A 75 -8.36 7.99 -13.09
C GLU A 75 -7.26 8.65 -12.26
N GLY A 76 -7.20 8.31 -10.97
CA GLY A 76 -6.17 8.82 -10.07
C GLY A 76 -4.77 8.30 -10.39
N MET A 77 -4.63 7.10 -10.94
CA MET A 77 -3.35 6.55 -11.42
C MET A 77 -2.94 7.24 -12.73
N ALA A 78 -3.84 7.31 -13.72
CA ALA A 78 -3.59 7.98 -14.99
C ALA A 78 -3.13 9.43 -14.78
N LEU A 79 -3.75 10.15 -13.85
CA LEU A 79 -3.38 11.53 -13.54
C LEU A 79 -1.98 11.67 -12.91
N ARG A 80 -1.51 10.66 -12.17
CA ARG A 80 -0.15 10.67 -11.63
C ARG A 80 0.88 10.53 -12.74
N ASP A 81 0.60 9.66 -13.69
CA ASP A 81 1.52 9.29 -14.78
C ASP A 81 1.51 10.30 -15.94
N ASP A 82 0.51 11.19 -16.00
CA ASP A 82 0.40 12.22 -17.03
C ASP A 82 1.50 13.31 -16.89
N ALA A 83 2.59 13.19 -17.65
CA ALA A 83 3.70 14.14 -17.61
C ALA A 83 3.37 15.54 -18.18
N ALA A 84 2.24 15.71 -18.88
CA ALA A 84 1.87 16.97 -19.50
C ALA A 84 1.26 17.98 -18.50
N LEU A 85 0.82 17.52 -17.33
CA LEU A 85 0.14 18.35 -16.33
C LEU A 85 1.07 18.85 -15.24
N SER A 86 0.86 20.10 -14.82
CA SER A 86 1.52 20.65 -13.65
C SER A 86 1.09 19.91 -12.37
N LYS A 87 1.88 20.07 -11.30
CA LYS A 87 1.54 19.49 -9.99
C LYS A 87 0.25 20.05 -9.41
N GLU A 88 -0.09 21.31 -9.75
CA GLU A 88 -1.30 21.99 -9.31
C GLU A 88 -2.52 21.44 -10.06
N ASP A 89 -2.46 21.36 -11.38
CA ASP A 89 -3.54 20.77 -12.19
C ASP A 89 -3.83 19.32 -11.80
N LYS A 90 -2.78 18.55 -11.51
CA LYS A 90 -2.91 17.18 -10.98
C LYS A 90 -3.60 17.14 -9.62
N ARG A 91 -3.39 18.14 -8.77
CA ARG A 91 -4.07 18.21 -7.46
C ARG A 91 -5.54 18.54 -7.64
N ASP A 92 -5.86 19.50 -8.48
CA ASP A 92 -7.24 19.95 -8.70
C ASP A 92 -8.07 18.85 -9.36
N LYS A 93 -7.54 18.20 -10.40
CA LYS A 93 -8.18 17.04 -11.01
C LYS A 93 -8.35 15.89 -10.03
N MET A 94 -7.36 15.62 -9.17
CA MET A 94 -7.47 14.60 -8.11
C MET A 94 -8.56 14.96 -7.08
N MET A 95 -8.72 16.25 -6.73
CA MET A 95 -9.80 16.70 -5.85
C MET A 95 -11.16 16.53 -6.51
N ALA A 96 -11.28 16.86 -7.79
CA ALA A 96 -12.50 16.66 -8.56
C ALA A 96 -12.91 15.18 -8.65
N ILE A 97 -11.97 14.27 -8.92
CA ILE A 97 -12.20 12.82 -8.90
C ILE A 97 -12.74 12.39 -7.52
N ARG A 98 -12.06 12.80 -6.44
CA ARG A 98 -12.47 12.45 -5.07
C ARG A 98 -13.87 12.95 -4.74
N LYS A 99 -14.19 14.20 -5.10
CA LYS A 99 -15.51 14.79 -4.88
C LYS A 99 -16.57 14.02 -5.65
N THR A 100 -16.34 13.75 -6.92
CA THR A 100 -17.29 13.02 -7.77
C THR A 100 -17.56 11.63 -7.22
N SER A 101 -16.52 10.86 -6.87
CA SER A 101 -16.72 9.53 -6.27
C SER A 101 -17.41 9.59 -4.91
N HIS A 102 -17.11 10.61 -4.10
CA HIS A 102 -17.78 10.82 -2.82
C HIS A 102 -19.27 11.06 -3.00
N ASP A 103 -19.65 11.94 -3.93
CA ASP A 103 -21.06 12.27 -4.20
C ASP A 103 -21.83 11.06 -4.75
N GLN A 104 -21.21 10.28 -5.64
CA GLN A 104 -21.79 9.04 -6.16
C GLN A 104 -21.98 7.98 -5.08
N ILE A 105 -21.01 7.80 -4.19
CA ILE A 105 -21.14 6.87 -3.06
C ILE A 105 -22.26 7.33 -2.13
N ARG A 106 -22.29 8.62 -1.78
CA ARG A 106 -23.31 9.19 -0.89
C ARG A 106 -24.74 8.90 -1.39
N ALA A 107 -24.98 9.03 -2.69
CA ALA A 107 -26.29 8.78 -3.30
C ALA A 107 -26.78 7.33 -3.14
N LEU A 108 -25.89 6.38 -2.85
CA LEU A 108 -26.22 4.96 -2.64
C LEU A 108 -26.43 4.60 -1.16
N LEU A 109 -26.21 5.55 -0.25
CA LEU A 109 -26.29 5.35 1.20
C LEU A 109 -27.66 5.76 1.74
N THR A 110 -28.09 5.07 2.79
CA THR A 110 -29.25 5.49 3.59
C THR A 110 -28.96 6.79 4.35
N PRO A 111 -29.99 7.53 4.80
CA PRO A 111 -29.77 8.78 5.55
C PRO A 111 -28.84 8.65 6.76
N ASP A 112 -28.92 7.54 7.50
CA ASP A 112 -28.05 7.32 8.66
C ASP A 112 -26.62 6.95 8.27
N GLN A 113 -26.44 6.17 7.20
CA GLN A 113 -25.11 5.89 6.65
C GLN A 113 -24.45 7.16 6.10
N GLN A 114 -25.22 8.08 5.51
CA GLN A 114 -24.69 9.36 5.02
C GLN A 114 -24.09 10.19 6.15
N LYS A 115 -24.74 10.27 7.32
CA LYS A 115 -24.21 10.98 8.49
C LYS A 115 -22.86 10.41 8.92
N THR A 116 -22.75 9.07 8.99
CA THR A 116 -21.48 8.42 9.32
C THR A 116 -20.42 8.65 8.25
N PHE A 117 -20.81 8.67 6.98
CA PHE A 117 -19.91 8.90 5.85
C PHE A 117 -19.33 10.32 5.84
N GLU A 118 -20.15 11.34 6.12
CA GLU A 118 -19.72 12.74 6.22
C GLU A 118 -18.81 13.01 7.41
N ALA A 119 -19.01 12.28 8.51
CA ALA A 119 -18.18 12.40 9.71
C ALA A 119 -16.79 11.73 9.57
N MET A 120 -16.55 10.98 8.49
CA MET A 120 -15.25 10.34 8.29
C MET A 120 -14.19 11.37 7.94
N PRO A 121 -13.03 11.38 8.64
CA PRO A 121 -11.94 12.24 8.26
C PRO A 121 -11.45 11.84 6.86
N PRO A 122 -11.05 12.80 6.00
CA PRO A 122 -10.35 12.46 4.77
C PRO A 122 -9.11 11.64 5.15
N PRO A 123 -8.73 10.62 4.34
CA PRO A 123 -7.55 9.83 4.64
C PRO A 123 -6.38 10.79 4.81
N GLU A 124 -5.82 10.83 6.02
CA GLU A 124 -4.75 11.75 6.38
C GLU A 124 -3.74 11.74 5.25
N ARG A 125 -3.40 12.94 4.75
CA ARG A 125 -2.23 13.09 3.89
C ARG A 125 -1.08 12.68 4.79
N GLY A 126 -0.69 11.40 4.70
CA GLY A 126 0.19 10.74 5.66
C GLY A 126 1.26 11.72 6.08
N HIS A 127 1.33 11.96 7.40
CA HIS A 127 2.22 12.92 8.03
C HIS A 127 3.47 13.09 7.17
N ARG A 128 3.52 14.20 6.43
CA ARG A 128 4.77 14.68 5.92
C ARG A 128 5.45 15.10 7.21
N GLY A 129 6.29 14.21 7.75
CA GLY A 129 7.10 14.53 8.91
C GLY A 129 7.75 15.90 8.69
N PRO A 130 8.04 16.66 9.76
CA PRO A 130 8.71 17.94 9.64
C PRO A 130 9.90 17.78 8.68
N PRO A 131 10.14 18.75 7.78
CA PRO A 131 11.29 18.68 6.88
C PRO A 131 12.52 18.38 7.73
N HIS A 132 13.18 17.25 7.45
CA HIS A 132 14.46 16.92 8.09
C HIS A 132 15.38 18.12 7.82
N GLY A 133 15.81 18.78 8.88
CA GLY A 133 16.51 20.06 8.84
C GLY A 133 17.98 19.91 8.42
N ASP A 134 18.24 19.27 7.28
CA ASP A 134 19.58 19.18 6.71
C ASP A 134 19.97 20.47 5.95
N ASP A 135 19.07 21.46 5.85
CA ASP A 135 19.31 22.80 5.30
C ASP A 135 19.41 23.91 6.38
N ALA A 136 19.82 23.56 7.61
CA ALA A 136 20.24 24.59 8.57
C ALA A 136 21.65 25.08 8.18
N PRO A 137 21.87 26.38 7.87
CA PRO A 137 23.22 26.89 7.63
C PRO A 137 24.07 26.66 8.89
N PRO A 138 25.36 26.28 8.74
CA PRO A 138 26.19 25.97 9.90
C PRO A 138 26.28 27.18 10.83
N PRO A 139 26.28 26.98 12.16
CA PRO A 139 26.46 28.09 13.09
C PRO A 139 27.82 28.75 12.80
N LYS A 140 27.80 30.07 12.64
CA LYS A 140 29.02 30.85 12.48
C LYS A 140 29.87 30.68 13.75
N ALA A 141 31.10 30.22 13.57
CA ALA A 141 32.15 30.24 14.59
C ALA A 141 32.63 31.68 14.83
#